data_AF-A0A7C5CFJ6-F1
#
_entry.id   AF-A0A7C5CFJ6-F1
#
_cell.length_a   1.000
_cell.length_b   1.000
_cell.length_c   1.000
_cell.angle_alpha   90.00
_cell.angle_beta   90.00
_cell.angle_gamma   90.00
#
_symmetry.space_group_name_H-M   'P 1'
#
loop_
_entity.id
_entity.type
_entity.pdbx_description
1 polymer ?
#
loop_
_entity_poly.entity_id
_entity_poly.type
_entity_poly.pdbx_seq_one_letter_code
_entity_poly.pdbx_strand_id
1 'polypeptide(L)'
;PNAHAIYLHDTPSKSLFSRSQRAYSHGCIRVQNPMDFADALLVNDENLSKRTLEAQYGRSERWNNLSTKVPVHLAYFTLRVEDDGTIRSFGDVYGHNERLKNLLNS
;
A
#
# COMPACT_ATOMS: atom_id res chain seq x y z
N PRO A 1 0.63 17.72 1.96
CA PRO A 1 0.60 16.51 1.10
C PRO A 1 -0.18 15.31 1.67
N ASN A 2 -0.40 15.22 2.99
CA ASN A 2 -1.20 14.14 3.60
C ASN A 2 -2.20 14.71 4.61
N ALA A 3 -3.38 15.14 4.13
CA ALA A 3 -4.40 15.75 5.00
C ALA A 3 -5.08 14.74 5.95
N HIS A 4 -4.92 13.44 5.67
CA HIS A 4 -5.59 12.35 6.39
C HIS A 4 -4.66 11.55 7.30
N ALA A 5 -3.38 11.93 7.41
CA ALA A 5 -2.36 11.24 8.21
C ALA A 5 -2.27 9.72 7.92
N ILE A 6 -2.42 9.33 6.65
CA ILE A 6 -2.35 7.93 6.19
C ILE A 6 -0.95 7.61 5.68
N TYR A 7 -0.38 6.48 6.13
CA TYR A 7 0.97 6.05 5.78
C TYR A 7 1.01 4.56 5.42
N LEU A 8 2.06 4.19 4.67
CA LEU A 8 2.45 2.80 4.41
C LEU A 8 3.38 2.33 5.54
N HIS A 9 3.06 1.20 6.18
CA HIS A 9 3.85 0.73 7.33
C HIS A 9 3.88 -0.80 7.46
N ASP A 10 4.81 -1.29 8.28
CA ASP A 10 4.90 -2.70 8.64
C ASP A 10 3.85 -3.12 9.68
N THR A 11 3.60 -4.43 9.79
CA THR A 11 2.84 -5.04 10.88
C THR A 11 3.49 -6.35 11.35
N PRO A 12 3.51 -6.64 12.66
CA PRO A 12 3.90 -7.97 13.15
C PRO A 12 2.89 -9.05 12.78
N SER A 13 1.64 -8.68 12.48
CA SER A 13 0.54 -9.61 12.17
C SER A 13 0.57 -10.08 10.71
N LYS A 14 1.69 -10.67 10.28
CA LYS A 14 1.92 -11.11 8.89
C LYS A 14 0.91 -12.14 8.40
N SER A 15 0.35 -12.95 9.30
CA SER A 15 -0.67 -13.94 8.98
C SER A 15 -1.97 -13.33 8.40
N LEU A 16 -2.22 -12.03 8.59
CA LEU A 16 -3.39 -11.37 8.00
C LEU A 16 -3.29 -11.25 6.48
N PHE A 17 -2.10 -11.36 5.89
CA PHE A 17 -1.94 -11.29 4.44
C PHE A 17 -2.40 -12.56 3.71
N SER A 18 -2.56 -13.69 4.39
CA SER A 18 -3.12 -14.91 3.79
C SER A 18 -4.64 -14.90 3.66
N ARG A 19 -5.31 -13.90 4.23
CA ARG A 19 -6.78 -13.77 4.16
C ARG A 19 -7.21 -13.27 2.77
N SER A 20 -8.36 -13.77 2.33
CA SER A 20 -9.01 -13.33 1.09
C SER A 20 -9.52 -11.88 1.19
N GLN A 21 -10.17 -11.54 2.31
CA GLN A 21 -10.52 -10.18 2.67
C GLN A 21 -9.41 -9.58 3.55
N ARG A 22 -8.93 -8.37 3.24
CA ARG A 22 -7.80 -7.74 3.97
C ARG A 22 -8.05 -6.30 4.44
N ALA A 23 -9.28 -5.82 4.32
CA ALA A 23 -9.69 -4.51 4.81
C ALA A 23 -9.86 -4.49 6.34
N TYR A 24 -8.77 -4.74 7.08
CA TYR A 24 -8.74 -4.85 8.55
C TYR A 24 -7.94 -3.73 9.22
N SER A 25 -7.92 -2.52 8.65
CA SER A 25 -7.20 -1.38 9.24
C SER A 25 -8.14 -0.20 9.49
N HIS A 26 -7.74 0.65 10.43
CA HIS A 26 -8.43 1.91 10.75
C HIS A 26 -8.01 3.07 9.83
N GLY A 27 -7.40 2.78 8.67
CA GLY A 27 -7.00 3.79 7.68
C GLY A 27 -5.59 3.62 7.12
N CYS A 28 -4.58 3.29 7.95
CA CYS A 28 -3.22 3.07 7.45
C CYS A 28 -3.08 1.79 6.62
N ILE A 29 -2.14 1.79 5.69
CA ILE A 29 -1.94 0.72 4.71
C ILE A 29 -0.74 -0.13 5.16
N ARG A 30 -0.98 -1.42 5.41
CA ARG A 30 0.07 -2.36 5.82
C ARG A 30 0.76 -2.96 4.60
N VAL A 31 2.09 -3.00 4.62
CA VAL A 31 2.92 -3.62 3.57
C VAL A 31 3.42 -4.98 4.05
N GLN A 32 3.21 -6.04 3.26
CA GLN A 32 3.56 -7.41 3.66
C GLN A 32 5.07 -7.60 3.83
N ASN A 33 5.85 -7.12 2.86
CA ASN A 33 7.30 -7.23 2.82
C ASN A 33 7.90 -5.81 2.75
N PRO A 34 7.96 -5.08 3.88
CA PRO A 34 8.35 -3.67 3.88
C PRO A 34 9.79 -3.46 3.42
N MET A 35 10.71 -4.39 3.70
CA MET A 35 12.11 -4.26 3.28
C MET A 35 12.30 -4.49 1.79
N ASP A 36 11.58 -5.45 1.20
CA ASP A 36 11.62 -5.66 -0.25
C ASP A 36 10.94 -4.49 -0.99
N PHE A 37 9.87 -3.96 -0.41
CA PHE A 37 9.24 -2.73 -0.90
C PHE A 37 10.20 -1.53 -0.83
N ALA A 38 10.90 -1.35 0.30
CA ALA A 38 11.90 -0.29 0.43
C ALA A 38 13.03 -0.45 -0.59
N ASP A 39 13.54 -1.66 -0.80
CA ASP A 39 14.60 -1.94 -1.78
C ASP A 39 14.15 -1.57 -3.21
N ALA A 40 12.91 -1.90 -3.58
CA ALA A 40 12.34 -1.55 -4.87
C ALA A 40 12.22 -0.02 -5.08
N LEU A 41 12.01 0.76 -4.01
CA LEU A 41 12.00 2.23 -4.08
C LEU A 41 13.40 2.84 -4.17
N LEU A 42 14.42 2.11 -3.72
CA LEU A 42 15.80 2.57 -3.58
C LEU A 42 16.69 2.18 -4.76
N VAL A 43 16.14 1.58 -5.82
CA VAL A 43 16.90 1.10 -7.00
C VAL A 43 17.83 2.18 -7.59
N ASN A 44 17.45 3.46 -7.49
CA ASN A 44 18.23 4.59 -8.00
C ASN A 44 18.85 5.45 -6.89
N ASP A 45 18.88 4.98 -5.64
CA ASP A 45 19.54 5.69 -4.53
C ASP A 45 20.99 5.21 -4.37
N GLU A 46 21.92 6.16 -4.29
CA GLU A 46 23.36 5.85 -4.22
C GLU A 46 23.81 5.46 -2.80
N ASN A 47 23.05 5.86 -1.77
CA ASN A 47 23.46 5.73 -0.36
C ASN A 47 22.60 4.73 0.42
N LEU A 48 21.36 4.55 0.00
CA LEU A 48 20.39 3.69 0.65
C LEU A 48 20.16 2.42 -0.17
N SER A 49 20.14 1.29 0.53
CA SER A 49 19.80 -0.03 0.00
C SER A 49 19.16 -0.83 1.13
N LYS A 50 18.52 -1.98 0.82
CA LYS A 50 18.06 -2.89 1.87
C LYS A 50 19.14 -3.21 2.90
N ARG A 51 20.37 -3.49 2.46
CA ARG A 51 21.50 -3.80 3.34
C ARG A 51 21.86 -2.63 4.26
N THR A 52 21.93 -1.41 3.74
CA THR A 52 22.28 -0.25 4.57
C THR A 52 21.16 0.05 5.56
N LEU A 53 19.89 -0.11 5.18
CA LEU A 53 18.75 0.03 6.10
C LEU A 53 18.73 -1.05 7.20
N GLU A 54 18.98 -2.32 6.87
CA GLU A 54 19.05 -3.40 7.87
C GLU A 54 20.19 -3.18 8.87
N ALA A 55 21.34 -2.67 8.41
CA ALA A 55 22.47 -2.31 9.28
C ALA A 55 22.13 -1.17 10.25
N GLN A 56 21.04 -0.43 10.02
CA GLN A 56 20.59 0.63 10.90
C GLN A 56 19.68 0.14 12.04
N TYR A 57 19.24 -1.13 12.03
CA TYR A 57 18.38 -1.68 13.08
C TYR A 57 19.00 -1.55 14.47
N GLY A 58 18.15 -1.19 15.43
CA GLY A 58 18.59 -0.96 16.81
C GLY A 58 17.48 -0.36 17.66
N ARG A 59 17.88 0.18 18.81
CA ARG A 59 16.94 0.68 19.82
C ARG A 59 16.35 2.06 19.52
N SER A 60 16.95 2.81 18.59
CA SER A 60 16.57 4.18 18.28
C SER A 60 15.97 4.26 16.88
N GLU A 61 14.93 5.09 16.73
CA GLU A 61 14.34 5.40 15.44
C GLU A 61 15.32 6.19 14.57
N ARG A 62 15.29 5.92 13.26
CA ARG A 62 16.11 6.61 12.26
C ARG A 62 15.24 6.99 11.07
N TRP A 63 15.48 8.19 10.57
CA TRP A 63 14.76 8.77 9.44
C TRP A 63 15.69 8.78 8.23
N ASN A 64 15.28 8.09 7.16
CA ASN A 64 16.00 8.08 5.89
C ASN A 64 15.12 8.78 4.85
N ASN A 65 15.60 9.90 4.32
CA ASN A 65 14.89 10.63 3.27
C ASN A 65 15.31 10.08 1.92
N LEU A 66 14.34 9.75 1.07
CA LEU A 66 14.61 9.32 -0.29
C LEU A 66 15.19 10.48 -1.09
N SER A 67 16.28 10.22 -1.82
CA SER A 67 16.89 11.21 -2.72
C SER A 67 15.95 11.59 -3.87
N THR A 68 15.15 10.61 -4.33
CA THR A 68 14.14 10.79 -5.37
C THR A 68 12.73 10.70 -4.78
N LYS A 69 11.87 11.67 -5.15
CA LYS A 69 10.46 11.64 -4.72
C LYS A 69 9.70 10.57 -5.50
N VAL A 70 9.10 9.63 -4.79
CA VAL A 70 8.19 8.64 -5.36
C VAL A 70 6.74 9.07 -5.12
N PRO A 71 5.96 9.41 -6.16
CA PRO A 71 4.56 9.72 -5.99
C PRO A 71 3.76 8.47 -5.59
N VAL A 72 2.84 8.63 -4.64
CA VAL A 72 1.97 7.55 -4.16
C VAL A 72 0.52 7.94 -4.42
N HIS A 73 -0.18 7.12 -5.20
CA HIS A 73 -1.60 7.28 -5.49
C HIS A 73 -2.38 6.09 -4.92
N LEU A 74 -3.42 6.38 -4.13
CA LEU A 74 -4.37 5.38 -3.68
C LEU A 74 -5.63 5.51 -4.54
N ALA A 75 -5.91 4.47 -5.33
CA ALA A 75 -7.10 4.39 -6.16
C ALA A 75 -7.93 3.17 -5.76
N TYR A 76 -9.25 3.28 -5.90
CA TYR A 76 -10.20 2.23 -5.56
C TYR A 76 -10.93 1.78 -6.81
N PHE A 77 -10.61 0.57 -7.27
CA PHE A 77 -11.24 -0.06 -8.42
C PHE A 77 -11.86 -1.39 -7.99
N THR A 78 -13.11 -1.61 -8.40
CA THR A 78 -13.86 -2.85 -8.18
C THR A 78 -13.85 -3.76 -9.41
N LEU A 79 -13.31 -3.27 -10.53
CA LEU A 79 -13.10 -4.00 -11.78
C LEU A 79 -11.69 -3.70 -12.28
N ARG A 80 -10.98 -4.74 -12.76
CA ARG A 80 -9.67 -4.60 -13.38
C ARG A 80 -9.58 -5.46 -14.64
N VAL A 81 -8.93 -4.93 -15.66
CA VAL A 81 -8.55 -5.70 -16.85
C VAL A 81 -7.25 -6.43 -16.55
N GLU A 82 -7.26 -7.74 -16.74
CA GLU A 82 -6.08 -8.62 -16.62
C GLU A 82 -5.25 -8.60 -17.92
N ASP A 83 -4.04 -9.13 -17.87
CA ASP A 83 -3.09 -9.09 -19.00
C ASP A 83 -3.62 -9.81 -20.27
N ASP A 84 -4.52 -10.79 -20.10
CA ASP A 84 -5.17 -11.52 -21.18
C ASP A 84 -6.45 -10.84 -21.73
N GLY A 85 -6.77 -9.64 -21.23
CA GLY A 85 -7.95 -8.87 -21.61
C GLY A 85 -9.23 -9.26 -20.89
N THR A 86 -9.20 -10.27 -20.00
CA THR A 86 -10.38 -10.63 -19.19
C THR A 86 -10.62 -9.60 -18.07
N ILE A 87 -11.87 -9.50 -17.62
CA ILE A 87 -12.24 -8.62 -16.51
C ILE A 87 -12.29 -9.42 -15.22
N ARG A 88 -11.50 -9.02 -14.24
CA ARG A 88 -11.61 -9.47 -12.86
C ARG A 88 -12.45 -8.49 -12.05
N SER A 89 -13.42 -9.03 -11.32
CA SER A 89 -14.26 -8.28 -10.38
C SER A 89 -13.81 -8.48 -8.94
N PHE A 90 -13.87 -7.41 -8.16
CA PHE A 90 -13.56 -7.35 -6.74
C PHE A 90 -14.77 -6.84 -5.95
N GLY A 91 -14.88 -7.25 -4.69
CA GLY A 91 -15.97 -6.81 -3.83
C GLY A 91 -15.95 -5.30 -3.57
N ASP A 92 -17.14 -4.68 -3.54
CA ASP A 92 -17.31 -3.26 -3.21
C ASP A 92 -17.31 -3.04 -1.69
N VAL A 93 -16.15 -3.21 -1.07
CA VAL A 93 -15.98 -3.17 0.40
C VAL A 93 -16.42 -1.84 1.02
N TYR A 94 -16.34 -0.73 0.28
CA TYR A 94 -16.76 0.60 0.76
C TYR A 94 -18.15 1.04 0.30
N GLY A 95 -18.87 0.20 -0.46
CA GLY A 95 -20.23 0.48 -0.92
C GLY A 95 -20.36 1.68 -1.89
N HIS A 96 -19.26 2.09 -2.52
CA HIS A 96 -19.25 3.26 -3.40
C HIS A 96 -20.05 3.01 -4.68
N ASN A 97 -19.96 1.81 -5.25
CA ASN A 97 -20.71 1.45 -6.45
C ASN A 97 -22.21 1.35 -6.14
N GLU A 98 -22.57 0.69 -5.04
CA GLU A 98 -23.98 0.58 -4.63
C GLU A 98 -24.60 1.95 -4.37
N ARG A 99 -23.86 2.84 -3.68
CA ARG A 99 -24.29 4.24 -3.50
C ARG A 99 -24.52 4.94 -4.84
N LEU A 100 -23.60 4.78 -5.80
CA LEU A 100 -23.73 5.41 -7.11
C LEU A 100 -24.95 4.88 -7.88
N LYS A 101 -25.18 3.56 -7.90
CA LYS A 101 -26.35 2.95 -8.54
C LYS A 101 -27.66 3.50 -7.98
N ASN A 102 -27.76 3.62 -6.66
CA ASN A 102 -28.96 4.15 -6.02
C ASN A 102 -29.24 5.60 -6.42
N LEU A 103 -28.19 6.43 -6.56
CA LEU A 103 -28.31 7.82 -7.01
C LEU A 103 -28.71 7.96 -8.48
N LEU A 104 -28.33 7.01 -9.34
CA LEU A 104 -28.69 7.03 -10.76
C LEU A 104 -30.11 6.51 -11.03
N ASN A 105 -30.66 5.71 -10.12
CA ASN A 105 -31.99 5.11 -10.21
C ASN A 105 -33.08 5.92 -9.48
N SER A 106 -32.72 7.01 -8.80
CA SER A 106 -33.61 7.95 -8.11
C SER A 106 -33.93 9.17 -8.97
#